data_AF-A0A665VXS2-F1
#
_entry.id   AF-A0A665VXS2-F1
#
_cell.length_a   1.000
_cell.length_b   1.000
_cell.length_c   1.000
_cell.angle_alpha   90.00
_cell.angle_beta   90.00
_cell.angle_gamma   90.00
#
_symmetry.space_group_name_H-M   'P 1'
#
loop_
_entity.id
_entity.type
_entity.pdbx_description
1 polymer ?
#
loop_
_entity_poly.entity_id
_entity_poly.type
_entity_poly.pdbx_seq_one_letter_code
_entity_poly.pdbx_strand_id
1 'polypeptide(L)'
;CRAFIVLICASSPPTSAVTATPHIYNCRSPNMEDFTCWWHPLDNLTEGEEAAYVLTYSKEFCPDYVTAGPNSCHFDSSHTSVWKMYCMAVTAITARGNFTSQEHCLDVADIVQTEAPVNLAYTLTDAGGDEMGHNVQLSWTYPVPSHLKYGWITLVYELQYRRANEHDKWKAKQSLREPHVKLLGLPVGDYVIRVRCRSHNYGLWSKWSATLQMSIPSRVPAGKLLVLILVTGVGVVALLVIAFGVLPQSRRFKEYFLPQIPKPRIIGIDPLFLKKGNLEEVNRHFSNFHSYKPPSYSEEVWDEVSADR
;
A
#
# COMPACT_ATOMS: atom_id res chain seq x y z
N CYS A 1 15.16 3.98 64.23
CA CYS A 1 14.77 2.55 64.12
C CYS A 1 15.16 2.04 62.74
N ARG A 2 15.83 0.88 62.71
CA ARG A 2 16.60 0.34 61.58
C ARG A 2 15.73 0.03 60.36
N ALA A 3 16.15 0.49 59.18
CA ALA A 3 15.66 0.00 57.89
C ALA A 3 16.42 -1.30 57.55
N PHE A 4 15.70 -2.42 57.45
CA PHE A 4 16.24 -3.68 56.94
C PHE A 4 16.08 -3.69 55.41
N ILE A 5 17.20 -3.55 54.70
CA ILE A 5 17.29 -3.88 53.28
C ILE A 5 17.49 -5.38 53.20
N VAL A 6 16.47 -6.10 52.72
CA VAL A 6 16.60 -7.50 52.34
C VAL A 6 17.19 -7.53 50.93
N LEU A 7 18.49 -7.79 50.82
CA LEU A 7 19.08 -8.24 49.56
C LEU A 7 18.55 -9.65 49.27
N ILE A 8 17.64 -9.76 48.31
CA ILE A 8 17.32 -11.05 47.70
C ILE A 8 18.45 -11.35 46.73
N CYS A 9 19.38 -12.22 47.12
CA CYS A 9 20.28 -12.86 46.17
C CYS A 9 19.42 -13.62 45.16
N ALA A 10 19.39 -13.13 43.92
CA ALA A 10 18.94 -13.93 42.79
C ALA A 10 19.91 -15.09 42.64
N SER A 11 19.56 -16.24 43.23
CA SER A 11 20.14 -17.51 42.85
C SER A 11 19.87 -17.69 41.36
N SER A 12 20.94 -17.68 40.55
CA SER A 12 20.90 -18.27 39.21
C SER A 12 20.21 -19.63 39.32
N PRO A 13 19.26 -19.98 38.43
CA PRO A 13 18.72 -21.33 38.43
C PRO A 13 19.91 -22.30 38.31
N PRO A 14 19.92 -23.40 39.08
CA PRO A 14 20.94 -24.41 38.89
C PRO A 14 20.91 -24.78 37.42
N THR A 15 22.08 -24.81 36.79
CA THR A 15 22.28 -25.43 35.48
C THR A 15 21.87 -26.87 35.69
N SER A 16 20.59 -27.16 35.45
CA SER A 16 20.02 -28.48 35.54
C SER A 16 20.93 -29.34 34.68
N ALA A 17 21.55 -30.35 35.29
CA ALA A 17 22.11 -31.44 34.51
C ALA A 17 20.98 -31.89 33.59
N VAL A 18 21.11 -31.56 32.30
CA VAL A 18 20.13 -31.96 31.28
C VAL A 18 20.21 -33.47 31.28
N THR A 19 19.28 -34.11 31.98
CA THR A 19 19.07 -35.54 31.86
C THR A 19 18.69 -35.76 30.42
N ALA A 20 19.65 -36.29 29.65
CA ALA A 20 19.51 -36.57 28.22
C ALA A 20 18.45 -37.67 28.03
N THR A 21 17.18 -37.29 28.07
CA THR A 21 16.02 -38.14 27.78
C THR A 21 15.23 -37.50 26.64
N PRO A 22 14.55 -38.29 25.80
CA PRO A 22 13.67 -37.70 24.80
C PRO A 22 12.57 -36.89 25.48
N HIS A 23 12.04 -35.88 24.81
CA HIS A 23 10.90 -35.11 25.32
C HIS A 23 10.02 -34.60 24.19
N ILE A 24 8.70 -34.68 24.42
CA ILE A 24 7.69 -34.15 23.50
C ILE A 24 7.66 -32.63 23.69
N TYR A 25 8.02 -31.89 22.64
CA TYR A 25 8.14 -30.43 22.71
C TYR A 25 6.96 -29.70 22.08
N ASN A 26 6.23 -30.36 21.18
CA ASN A 26 5.11 -29.74 20.48
C ASN A 26 4.07 -30.79 20.08
N CYS A 27 2.80 -30.42 20.22
CA CYS A 27 1.67 -31.15 19.67
C CYS A 27 0.72 -30.15 19.01
N ARG A 28 0.12 -30.54 17.90
CA ARG A 28 -0.74 -29.65 17.10
C ARG A 28 -1.90 -30.42 16.47
N SER A 29 -3.10 -29.85 16.57
CA SER A 29 -4.26 -30.24 15.77
C SER A 29 -4.66 -29.11 14.81
N PRO A 30 -4.74 -29.34 13.49
CA PRO A 30 -5.16 -28.30 12.54
C PRO A 30 -6.69 -28.12 12.48
N ASN A 31 -7.48 -29.11 12.90
CA ASN A 31 -8.90 -29.25 12.59
C ASN A 31 -9.75 -29.90 13.68
N MET A 32 -9.20 -30.31 14.83
CA MET A 32 -9.85 -31.11 15.90
C MET A 32 -10.24 -32.54 15.49
N GLU A 33 -9.85 -33.02 14.31
CA GLU A 33 -10.14 -34.37 13.83
C GLU A 33 -8.89 -35.27 13.86
N ASP A 34 -7.71 -34.68 13.67
CA ASP A 34 -6.42 -35.35 13.81
C ASP A 34 -5.48 -34.48 14.64
N PHE A 35 -4.41 -35.08 15.17
CA PHE A 35 -3.33 -34.31 15.77
C PHE A 35 -1.99 -35.02 15.60
N THR A 36 -0.92 -34.26 15.81
CA THR A 36 0.44 -34.77 15.67
C THR A 36 1.30 -34.22 16.79
N CYS A 37 2.18 -35.07 17.32
CA CYS A 37 3.18 -34.69 18.30
C CYS A 37 4.59 -34.94 17.79
N TRP A 38 5.52 -34.09 18.20
CA TRP A 38 6.93 -34.16 17.86
C TRP A 38 7.77 -34.16 19.13
N TRP A 39 8.87 -34.91 19.10
CA TRP A 39 9.84 -34.96 20.18
C TRP A 39 11.24 -34.65 19.72
N HIS A 40 12.06 -34.18 20.65
CA HIS A 40 13.49 -34.15 20.46
C HIS A 40 14.10 -35.53 20.77
N PRO A 41 15.04 -36.01 19.93
CA PRO A 41 15.74 -37.25 20.16
C PRO A 41 16.69 -37.14 21.37
N LEU A 42 17.49 -38.18 21.60
CA LEU A 42 18.44 -38.23 22.70
C LEU A 42 19.68 -37.40 22.33
N ASP A 43 20.03 -36.39 23.13
CA ASP A 43 21.15 -35.48 22.82
C ASP A 43 22.55 -36.14 22.93
N ASN A 44 22.66 -37.27 23.65
CA ASN A 44 23.94 -37.93 23.99
C ASN A 44 24.11 -39.32 23.33
N LEU A 45 23.77 -39.46 22.06
CA LEU A 45 24.11 -40.67 21.30
C LEU A 45 25.58 -40.63 20.90
N THR A 46 26.31 -41.70 21.23
CA THR A 46 27.69 -41.87 20.78
C THR A 46 27.73 -42.04 19.26
N GLU A 47 28.82 -41.62 18.60
CA GLU A 47 28.93 -41.70 17.14
C GLU A 47 28.75 -43.15 16.66
N GLY A 48 27.70 -43.42 15.89
CA GLY A 48 27.30 -44.77 15.43
C GLY A 48 26.28 -45.51 16.30
N GLU A 49 25.79 -44.91 17.38
CA GLU A 49 24.72 -45.48 18.21
C GLU A 49 23.34 -45.08 17.68
N GLU A 50 22.53 -46.06 17.29
CA GLU A 50 21.14 -45.85 16.87
C GLU A 50 20.19 -46.03 18.06
N ALA A 51 19.17 -45.16 18.13
CA ALA A 51 18.08 -45.25 19.08
C ALA A 51 16.76 -45.51 18.35
N ALA A 52 16.02 -46.51 18.80
CA ALA A 52 14.65 -46.72 18.36
C ALA A 52 13.69 -45.99 19.30
N TYR A 53 12.72 -45.25 18.75
CA TYR A 53 11.75 -44.49 19.54
C TYR A 53 10.40 -45.16 19.55
N VAL A 54 9.81 -45.28 20.74
CA VAL A 54 8.45 -45.78 20.93
C VAL A 54 7.67 -44.76 21.75
N LEU A 55 6.62 -44.19 21.16
CA LEU A 55 5.63 -43.37 21.86
C LEU A 55 4.47 -44.25 22.33
N THR A 56 4.15 -44.16 23.61
CA THR A 56 3.01 -44.83 24.24
C THR A 56 2.03 -43.80 24.77
N TYR A 57 0.73 -44.11 24.69
CA TYR A 57 -0.35 -43.28 25.24
C TYR A 57 -1.48 -44.18 25.72
N SER A 58 -2.05 -43.96 26.90
CA SER A 58 -3.22 -44.74 27.41
C SER A 58 -3.09 -46.28 27.29
N LYS A 59 -1.88 -46.84 27.41
CA LYS A 59 -1.52 -48.28 27.20
C LYS A 59 -1.57 -48.77 25.74
N GLU A 60 -1.73 -47.87 24.79
CA GLU A 60 -1.60 -48.09 23.35
C GLU A 60 -0.25 -47.53 22.84
N PHE A 61 0.07 -47.86 21.60
CA PHE A 61 1.28 -47.40 20.90
C PHE A 61 0.88 -46.42 19.79
N CYS A 62 1.78 -45.50 19.46
CA CYS A 62 1.59 -44.57 18.36
C CYS A 62 1.13 -45.29 17.07
N PRO A 63 0.04 -44.83 16.42
CA PRO A 63 -0.50 -45.49 15.25
C PRO A 63 0.32 -45.21 13.98
N ASP A 64 1.00 -44.06 13.89
CA ASP A 64 1.76 -43.68 12.69
C ASP A 64 2.99 -42.81 13.02
N TYR A 65 4.18 -43.33 12.71
CA TYR A 65 5.48 -42.67 12.88
C TYR A 65 6.00 -41.97 11.60
N VAL A 66 5.26 -42.05 10.49
CA VAL A 66 5.76 -41.71 9.15
C VAL A 66 5.10 -40.44 8.61
N THR A 67 3.78 -40.30 8.72
CA THR A 67 3.01 -39.23 8.04
C THR A 67 3.52 -37.82 8.35
N ALA A 68 3.98 -37.57 9.58
CA ALA A 68 4.44 -36.26 10.02
C ALA A 68 5.99 -36.11 10.05
N GLY A 69 6.71 -37.06 9.47
CA GLY A 69 8.16 -37.04 9.36
C GLY A 69 8.88 -37.61 10.59
N PRO A 70 10.21 -37.39 10.69
CA PRO A 70 11.03 -38.01 11.72
C PRO A 70 10.66 -37.51 13.12
N ASN A 71 10.83 -38.38 14.12
CA ASN A 71 10.58 -38.07 15.53
C ASN A 71 9.17 -37.49 15.77
N SER A 72 8.18 -38.08 15.11
CA SER A 72 6.79 -37.65 15.19
C SER A 72 5.85 -38.84 15.35
N CYS A 73 4.67 -38.55 15.90
CA CYS A 73 3.56 -39.46 15.96
C CYS A 73 2.31 -38.75 15.47
N HIS A 74 1.70 -39.28 14.42
CA HIS A 74 0.45 -38.79 13.86
C HIS A 74 -0.71 -39.65 14.35
N PHE A 75 -1.76 -39.01 14.84
CA PHE A 75 -3.00 -39.64 15.27
C PHE A 75 -4.09 -39.25 14.28
N ASP A 76 -4.55 -40.23 13.51
CA ASP A 76 -5.64 -40.03 12.56
C ASP A 76 -6.99 -39.84 13.27
N SER A 77 -8.05 -39.69 12.47
CA SER A 77 -9.41 -39.51 12.99
C SER A 77 -9.96 -40.71 13.76
N SER A 78 -9.41 -41.92 13.57
CA SER A 78 -9.83 -43.11 14.32
C SER A 78 -9.19 -43.21 15.70
N HIS A 79 -8.03 -42.56 15.90
CA HIS A 79 -7.31 -42.51 17.18
C HIS A 79 -7.46 -41.17 17.92
N THR A 80 -8.17 -40.20 17.33
CA THR A 80 -8.37 -38.87 17.87
C THR A 80 -9.77 -38.69 18.45
N SER A 81 -9.87 -38.11 19.64
CA SER A 81 -11.13 -37.79 20.31
C SER A 81 -10.95 -36.51 21.12
N VAL A 82 -11.83 -35.54 20.93
CA VAL A 82 -11.84 -34.28 21.69
C VAL A 82 -12.42 -34.49 23.11
N TRP A 83 -12.08 -33.61 24.05
CA TRP A 83 -12.55 -33.67 25.45
C TRP A 83 -12.09 -34.92 26.20
N LYS A 84 -11.01 -35.54 25.70
CA LYS A 84 -10.32 -36.67 26.30
C LYS A 84 -8.87 -36.25 26.54
N MET A 85 -8.37 -36.53 27.74
CA MET A 85 -6.96 -36.33 28.06
C MET A 85 -6.10 -37.44 27.47
N TYR A 86 -5.12 -37.05 26.65
CA TYR A 86 -4.06 -37.90 26.12
C TYR A 86 -2.80 -37.67 26.93
N CYS A 87 -2.41 -38.67 27.71
CA CYS A 87 -1.13 -38.69 28.41
C CYS A 87 -0.19 -39.65 27.69
N MET A 88 0.93 -39.11 27.21
CA MET A 88 1.87 -39.79 26.33
C MET A 88 3.31 -39.67 26.82
N ALA A 89 4.11 -40.70 26.56
CA ALA A 89 5.53 -40.70 26.86
C ALA A 89 6.32 -41.33 25.70
N VAL A 90 7.50 -40.81 25.43
CA VAL A 90 8.42 -41.35 24.43
C VAL A 90 9.53 -42.10 25.13
N THR A 91 9.79 -43.33 24.70
CA THR A 91 10.92 -44.15 25.17
C THR A 91 11.93 -44.33 24.06
N ALA A 92 13.17 -43.90 24.30
CA ALA A 92 14.31 -44.20 23.45
C ALA A 92 14.93 -45.53 23.90
N ILE A 93 14.98 -46.50 23.00
CA ILE A 93 15.57 -47.82 23.20
C ILE A 93 16.95 -47.81 22.57
N THR A 94 17.98 -47.97 23.40
CA THR A 94 19.38 -47.97 22.99
C THR A 94 20.07 -49.24 23.49
N ALA A 95 21.29 -49.53 23.01
CA ALA A 95 22.10 -50.63 23.54
C ALA A 95 22.43 -50.47 25.04
N ARG A 96 22.44 -49.23 25.55
CA ARG A 96 22.70 -48.91 26.96
C ARG A 96 21.49 -49.05 27.87
N GLY A 97 20.29 -49.15 27.29
CA GLY A 97 19.03 -49.25 28.02
C GLY A 97 17.95 -48.33 27.45
N ASN A 98 16.87 -48.22 28.22
CA ASN A 98 15.69 -47.47 27.84
C ASN A 98 15.61 -46.16 28.59
N PHE A 99 15.41 -45.06 27.86
CA PHE A 99 15.28 -43.71 28.40
C PHE A 99 13.89 -43.18 28.07
N THR A 100 13.03 -43.07 29.09
CA THR A 100 11.65 -42.60 28.93
C THR A 100 11.52 -41.12 29.31
N SER A 101 10.75 -40.38 28.52
CA SER A 101 10.41 -38.98 28.76
C SER A 101 9.51 -38.81 29.98
N GLN A 102 9.38 -37.57 30.47
CA GLN A 102 8.24 -37.23 31.31
C GLN A 102 6.94 -37.40 30.52
N GLU A 103 5.86 -37.72 31.24
CA GLU A 103 4.54 -37.84 30.65
C GLU A 103 4.02 -36.45 30.23
N HIS A 104 3.58 -36.35 28.98
CA HIS A 104 3.00 -35.15 28.40
C HIS A 104 1.49 -35.37 28.25
N CYS A 105 0.69 -34.62 29.01
CA CYS A 105 -0.76 -34.73 28.99
C CYS A 105 -1.39 -33.51 28.30
N LEU A 106 -2.34 -33.74 27.39
CA LEU A 106 -3.08 -32.70 26.70
C LEU A 106 -4.52 -33.11 26.34
N ASP A 107 -5.37 -32.13 26.13
CA ASP A 107 -6.62 -32.28 25.38
C ASP A 107 -6.38 -31.77 23.95
N VAL A 108 -6.90 -32.51 22.96
CA VAL A 108 -6.82 -32.14 21.55
C VAL A 108 -7.40 -30.74 21.30
N ALA A 109 -8.42 -30.34 22.06
CA ALA A 109 -9.04 -29.02 21.94
C ALA A 109 -8.08 -27.87 22.31
N ASP A 110 -7.14 -28.09 23.23
CA ASP A 110 -6.22 -27.06 23.70
C ASP A 110 -5.05 -26.82 22.74
N ILE A 111 -4.71 -27.82 21.92
CA ILE A 111 -3.61 -27.77 20.95
C ILE A 111 -4.07 -27.43 19.52
N VAL A 112 -5.28 -26.92 19.37
CA VAL A 112 -5.81 -26.53 18.06
C VAL A 112 -5.06 -25.32 17.54
N GLN A 113 -4.37 -25.48 16.42
CA GLN A 113 -3.72 -24.38 15.71
C GLN A 113 -3.97 -24.53 14.21
N THR A 114 -4.86 -23.72 13.68
CA THR A 114 -5.31 -23.76 12.29
C THR A 114 -4.21 -23.34 11.31
N GLU A 115 -4.42 -23.62 10.03
CA GLU A 115 -3.53 -23.13 8.97
C GLU A 115 -3.67 -21.62 8.78
N ALA A 116 -2.61 -20.98 8.27
CA ALA A 116 -2.65 -19.56 7.93
C ALA A 116 -3.57 -19.33 6.71
N PRO A 117 -4.38 -18.25 6.67
CA PRO A 117 -5.17 -17.94 5.49
C PRO A 117 -4.27 -17.62 4.28
N VAL A 118 -4.77 -17.95 3.09
CA VAL A 118 -4.07 -17.78 1.81
C VAL A 118 -4.92 -16.96 0.84
N ASN A 119 -4.32 -16.57 -0.30
CA ASN A 119 -4.97 -15.76 -1.34
C ASN A 119 -5.51 -14.42 -0.83
N LEU A 120 -4.76 -13.74 0.04
CA LEU A 120 -5.11 -12.40 0.49
C LEU A 120 -5.02 -11.42 -0.69
N ALA A 121 -6.16 -10.87 -1.09
CA ALA A 121 -6.31 -9.98 -2.22
C ALA A 121 -7.13 -8.73 -1.84
N TYR A 122 -7.05 -7.70 -2.68
CA TYR A 122 -7.80 -6.46 -2.48
C TYR A 122 -8.44 -5.96 -3.77
N THR A 123 -9.58 -5.30 -3.63
CA THR A 123 -10.27 -4.57 -4.70
C THR A 123 -10.69 -3.19 -4.20
N LEU A 124 -10.46 -2.15 -5.00
CA LEU A 124 -10.90 -0.79 -4.67
C LEU A 124 -12.40 -0.68 -4.94
N THR A 125 -13.21 -0.48 -3.89
CA THR A 125 -14.68 -0.48 -3.97
C THR A 125 -15.22 0.92 -3.76
N ASP A 126 -15.29 1.66 -4.88
CA ASP A 126 -15.66 3.07 -4.94
C ASP A 126 -14.63 4.01 -4.30
N ALA A 127 -14.17 4.97 -5.09
CA ALA A 127 -13.27 5.98 -4.60
C ALA A 127 -14.12 7.04 -3.93
N GLY A 128 -14.19 7.00 -2.61
CA GLY A 128 -14.68 8.13 -1.85
C GLY A 128 -14.01 9.39 -2.39
N GLY A 129 -14.84 10.40 -2.66
CA GLY A 129 -14.37 11.69 -3.15
C GLY A 129 -13.27 12.26 -2.26
N ASP A 130 -12.56 13.21 -2.84
CA ASP A 130 -11.23 13.74 -2.49
C ASP A 130 -10.91 14.01 -1.00
N GLU A 131 -11.92 14.02 -0.12
CA GLU A 131 -11.78 14.28 1.32
C GLU A 131 -12.06 13.05 2.21
N MET A 132 -12.75 12.02 1.70
CA MET A 132 -13.26 10.90 2.53
C MET A 132 -12.41 9.62 2.45
N GLY A 133 -11.41 9.59 1.56
CA GLY A 133 -10.50 8.45 1.36
C GLY A 133 -11.08 7.32 0.51
N HIS A 134 -10.25 6.34 0.15
CA HIS A 134 -10.66 5.22 -0.68
C HIS A 134 -11.19 4.05 0.16
N ASN A 135 -12.24 3.41 -0.34
CA ASN A 135 -12.72 2.18 0.25
C ASN A 135 -12.08 0.98 -0.43
N VAL A 136 -11.71 -0.02 0.37
CA VAL A 136 -11.06 -1.23 -0.11
C VAL A 136 -11.78 -2.44 0.44
N GLN A 137 -12.11 -3.38 -0.43
CA GLN A 137 -12.56 -4.70 -0.03
C GLN A 137 -11.37 -5.66 -0.06
N LEU A 138 -11.10 -6.29 1.08
CA LEU A 138 -10.08 -7.32 1.25
C LEU A 138 -10.77 -8.67 1.31
N SER A 139 -10.19 -9.69 0.67
CA SER A 139 -10.68 -11.07 0.71
C SER A 139 -9.53 -12.06 0.83
N TRP A 140 -9.81 -13.22 1.42
CA TRP A 140 -8.86 -14.33 1.59
C TRP A 140 -9.61 -15.66 1.59
N THR A 141 -8.87 -16.76 1.63
CA THR A 141 -9.43 -18.13 1.68
C THR A 141 -8.69 -18.98 2.69
N TYR A 142 -9.36 -20.00 3.24
CA TYR A 142 -8.71 -21.01 4.06
C TYR A 142 -8.09 -22.10 3.16
N PRO A 143 -6.81 -22.49 3.33
CA PRO A 143 -6.11 -23.36 2.39
C PRO A 143 -6.67 -24.78 2.32
N VAL A 144 -7.29 -25.27 3.41
CA VAL A 144 -7.79 -26.65 3.49
C VAL A 144 -9.29 -26.65 3.82
N PRO A 145 -10.18 -26.40 2.84
CA PRO A 145 -11.62 -26.25 3.10
C PRO A 145 -12.28 -27.49 3.73
N SER A 146 -11.70 -28.69 3.55
CA SER A 146 -12.19 -29.92 4.17
C SER A 146 -12.27 -29.83 5.70
N HIS A 147 -11.33 -29.12 6.34
CA HIS A 147 -11.34 -28.93 7.80
C HIS A 147 -12.57 -28.16 8.29
N LEU A 148 -13.28 -27.45 7.41
CA LEU A 148 -14.44 -26.64 7.77
C LEU A 148 -15.78 -27.32 7.44
N LYS A 149 -15.78 -28.43 6.67
CA LYS A 149 -16.98 -28.99 6.03
C LYS A 149 -18.09 -29.42 6.99
N TYR A 150 -17.74 -29.77 8.23
CA TYR A 150 -18.68 -30.33 9.21
C TYR A 150 -18.93 -29.39 10.40
N GLY A 151 -18.31 -28.20 10.43
CA GLY A 151 -18.52 -27.21 11.48
C GLY A 151 -17.84 -27.51 12.83
N TRP A 152 -16.99 -28.55 12.91
CA TRP A 152 -16.17 -28.83 14.10
C TRP A 152 -15.31 -27.64 14.52
N ILE A 153 -14.75 -26.95 13.53
CA ILE A 153 -14.08 -25.66 13.72
C ILE A 153 -14.83 -24.56 12.98
N THR A 154 -15.00 -23.43 13.66
CA THR A 154 -15.49 -22.19 13.07
C THR A 154 -14.38 -21.15 13.18
N LEU A 155 -14.00 -20.53 12.06
CA LEU A 155 -12.85 -19.63 12.05
C LEU A 155 -13.25 -18.22 12.45
N VAL A 156 -12.38 -17.59 13.24
CA VAL A 156 -12.33 -16.14 13.42
C VAL A 156 -11.02 -15.61 12.91
N TYR A 157 -11.08 -14.48 12.21
CA TYR A 157 -9.92 -13.84 11.60
C TYR A 157 -9.55 -12.57 12.34
N GLU A 158 -8.25 -12.31 12.36
CA GLU A 158 -7.68 -11.03 12.71
C GLU A 158 -6.92 -10.49 11.51
N LEU A 159 -7.32 -9.31 11.04
CA LEU A 159 -6.64 -8.60 9.99
C LEU A 159 -5.86 -7.43 10.57
N GLN A 160 -4.59 -7.33 10.22
CA GLN A 160 -3.75 -6.20 10.58
C GLN A 160 -3.29 -5.46 9.33
N TYR A 161 -3.31 -4.14 9.39
CA TYR A 161 -2.79 -3.28 8.34
C TYR A 161 -2.03 -2.10 8.93
N ARG A 162 -1.04 -1.61 8.20
CA ARG A 162 -0.24 -0.43 8.56
C ARG A 162 0.18 0.29 7.29
N ARG A 163 0.62 1.54 7.40
CA ARG A 163 1.31 2.18 6.27
C ARG A 163 2.69 1.56 6.07
N ALA A 164 3.15 1.50 4.82
CA ALA A 164 4.45 0.91 4.50
C ALA A 164 5.60 1.60 5.23
N ASN A 165 5.53 2.93 5.39
CA ASN A 165 6.52 3.75 6.08
C ASN A 165 6.45 3.72 7.62
N GLU A 166 5.44 3.09 8.22
CA GLU A 166 5.30 2.97 9.66
C GLU A 166 5.43 1.49 10.05
N HIS A 167 6.55 1.07 10.65
CA HIS A 167 6.81 -0.36 10.90
C HIS A 167 6.02 -0.94 12.10
N ASP A 168 5.80 -0.15 13.15
CA ASP A 168 5.24 -0.64 14.42
C ASP A 168 3.81 -0.18 14.73
N LYS A 169 3.17 0.57 13.82
CA LYS A 169 1.82 1.10 14.01
C LYS A 169 0.76 0.25 13.31
N TRP A 170 0.62 -1.00 13.73
CA TRP A 170 -0.43 -1.89 13.21
C TRP A 170 -1.81 -1.49 13.71
N LYS A 171 -2.75 -1.35 12.77
CA LYS A 171 -4.18 -1.24 13.04
C LYS A 171 -4.80 -2.62 12.85
N ALA A 172 -5.61 -3.07 13.81
CA ALA A 172 -6.22 -4.39 13.78
C ALA A 172 -7.75 -4.32 13.59
N LYS A 173 -8.29 -5.26 12.82
CA LYS A 173 -9.71 -5.63 12.78
C LYS A 173 -9.80 -7.06 13.31
N GLN A 174 -10.45 -7.22 14.45
CA GLN A 174 -10.51 -8.49 15.19
C GLN A 174 -11.88 -9.15 15.03
N SER A 175 -11.94 -10.44 15.33
CA SER A 175 -13.18 -11.22 15.42
C SER A 175 -14.02 -11.21 14.14
N LEU A 176 -13.38 -11.14 12.98
CA LEU A 176 -14.04 -11.23 11.69
C LEU A 176 -14.45 -12.69 11.45
N ARG A 177 -15.71 -12.94 11.08
CA ARG A 177 -16.20 -14.29 10.79
C ARG A 177 -16.17 -14.61 9.29
N GLU A 178 -16.38 -13.59 8.47
CA GLU A 178 -16.36 -13.70 7.03
C GLU A 178 -14.91 -13.61 6.52
N PRO A 179 -14.57 -14.33 5.43
CA PRO A 179 -13.23 -14.31 4.86
C PRO A 179 -12.99 -13.08 3.97
N HIS A 180 -13.66 -11.97 4.28
CA HIS A 180 -13.52 -10.69 3.61
C HIS A 180 -13.90 -9.55 4.57
N VAL A 181 -13.38 -8.35 4.30
CA VAL A 181 -13.70 -7.15 5.08
C VAL A 181 -13.55 -5.90 4.22
N LYS A 182 -14.42 -4.92 4.44
CA LYS A 182 -14.30 -3.59 3.81
C LYS A 182 -13.62 -2.61 4.76
N LEU A 183 -12.49 -2.05 4.34
CA LEU A 183 -11.84 -0.92 4.98
C LEU A 183 -12.34 0.37 4.33
N LEU A 184 -12.75 1.32 5.17
CA LEU A 184 -13.35 2.57 4.71
C LEU A 184 -12.38 3.74 4.90
N GLY A 185 -12.42 4.68 3.97
CA GLY A 185 -11.73 5.96 4.07
C GLY A 185 -10.22 5.86 4.27
N LEU A 186 -9.56 4.93 3.57
CA LEU A 186 -8.11 4.81 3.59
C LEU A 186 -7.49 6.00 2.84
N PRO A 187 -6.58 6.77 3.47
CA PRO A 187 -5.86 7.83 2.77
C PRO A 187 -4.93 7.27 1.70
N VAL A 188 -4.59 8.12 0.73
CA VAL A 188 -3.57 7.84 -0.30
C VAL A 188 -2.24 7.40 0.35
N GLY A 189 -1.61 6.40 -0.27
CA GLY A 189 -0.32 5.85 0.16
C GLY A 189 -0.27 4.33 0.09
N ASP A 190 0.87 3.80 0.50
CA ASP A 190 1.15 2.36 0.49
C ASP A 190 0.91 1.73 1.86
N TYR A 191 0.37 0.52 1.85
CA TYR A 191 -0.02 -0.23 3.02
C TYR A 191 0.47 -1.67 2.94
N VAL A 192 0.79 -2.21 4.12
CA VAL A 192 1.10 -3.63 4.31
C VAL A 192 -0.02 -4.24 5.10
N ILE A 193 -0.57 -5.35 4.62
CA ILE A 193 -1.70 -6.05 5.24
C ILE A 193 -1.31 -7.51 5.48
N ARG A 194 -1.76 -8.07 6.60
CA ARG A 194 -1.65 -9.49 6.91
C ARG A 194 -2.90 -9.97 7.64
N VAL A 195 -3.23 -11.25 7.47
CA VAL A 195 -4.38 -11.87 8.14
C VAL A 195 -3.92 -13.15 8.81
N ARG A 196 -4.54 -13.49 9.94
CA ARG A 196 -4.41 -14.78 10.60
C ARG A 196 -5.77 -15.25 11.06
N CYS A 197 -5.89 -16.52 11.40
CA CYS A 197 -7.13 -17.08 11.94
C CYS A 197 -6.85 -17.94 13.16
N ARG A 198 -7.92 -18.25 13.87
CA ARG A 198 -7.98 -19.30 14.88
C ARG A 198 -9.38 -19.91 14.88
N SER A 199 -9.54 -21.05 15.54
CA SER A 199 -10.88 -21.53 15.86
C SER A 199 -11.54 -20.61 16.89
N HIS A 200 -12.86 -20.41 16.76
CA HIS A 200 -13.65 -19.48 17.57
C HIS A 200 -13.71 -19.92 19.04
N ASN A 201 -13.92 -21.22 19.26
CA ASN A 201 -14.17 -21.79 20.58
C ASN A 201 -12.89 -22.22 21.28
N TYR A 202 -11.88 -22.62 20.51
CA TYR A 202 -10.67 -23.26 21.01
C TYR A 202 -9.47 -22.83 20.18
N GLY A 203 -8.31 -22.77 20.80
CA GLY A 203 -7.06 -22.82 20.07
C GLY A 203 -6.26 -21.53 19.93
N LEU A 204 -5.05 -21.78 19.44
CA LEU A 204 -3.98 -20.84 19.23
C LEU A 204 -4.17 -20.11 17.90
N TRP A 205 -3.62 -18.90 17.82
CA TRP A 205 -3.54 -18.19 16.56
C TRP A 205 -2.67 -18.95 15.57
N SER A 206 -3.13 -19.02 14.32
CA SER A 206 -2.30 -19.45 13.21
C SER A 206 -1.15 -18.47 12.99
N LYS A 207 -0.17 -18.91 12.20
CA LYS A 207 0.86 -18.01 11.68
C LYS A 207 0.18 -16.91 10.85
N TRP A 208 0.83 -15.76 10.77
CA TRP A 208 0.40 -14.71 9.85
C TRP A 208 0.48 -15.21 8.41
N SER A 209 -0.49 -14.81 7.58
CA SER A 209 -0.42 -14.98 6.13
C SER A 209 0.81 -14.27 5.56
N ALA A 210 1.14 -14.59 4.30
CA ALA A 210 2.01 -13.73 3.51
C ALA A 210 1.47 -12.29 3.52
N THR A 211 2.37 -11.32 3.59
CA THR A 211 2.01 -9.90 3.61
C THR A 211 1.59 -9.44 2.22
N LEU A 212 0.45 -8.77 2.13
CA LEU A 212 -0.03 -8.11 0.93
C LEU A 212 0.43 -6.65 0.92
N GLN A 213 1.03 -6.23 -0.19
CA GLN A 213 1.32 -4.82 -0.48
C GLN A 213 0.14 -4.22 -1.24
N MET A 214 -0.36 -3.09 -0.76
CA MET A 214 -1.52 -2.41 -1.35
C MET A 214 -1.23 -0.92 -1.48
N SER A 215 -1.48 -0.37 -2.67
CA SER A 215 -1.33 1.06 -2.93
C SER A 215 -2.68 1.72 -3.17
N ILE A 216 -2.94 2.81 -2.45
CA ILE A 216 -4.11 3.66 -2.62
C ILE A 216 -3.73 4.83 -3.54
N PRO A 217 -4.30 4.94 -4.76
CA PRO A 217 -3.88 5.93 -5.74
C PRO A 217 -4.30 7.35 -5.34
N SER A 218 -3.46 8.33 -5.67
CA SER A 218 -3.86 9.74 -5.60
C SER A 218 -4.78 10.08 -6.77
N ARG A 219 -6.03 10.48 -6.52
CA ARG A 219 -6.85 11.10 -7.57
C ARG A 219 -6.66 12.61 -7.54
N VAL A 220 -6.59 13.23 -8.71
CA VAL A 220 -6.71 14.69 -8.83
C VAL A 220 -8.11 15.03 -8.35
N PRO A 221 -8.27 15.97 -7.40
CA PRO A 221 -9.57 16.27 -6.88
C PRO A 221 -10.52 16.66 -8.01
N ALA A 222 -11.64 15.95 -8.16
CA ALA A 222 -12.64 16.26 -9.18
C ALA A 222 -13.10 17.72 -9.03
N GLY A 223 -13.15 18.20 -7.79
CA GLY A 223 -13.39 19.61 -7.46
C GLY A 223 -12.29 20.55 -7.99
N LYS A 224 -11.01 20.20 -7.87
CA LYS A 224 -9.91 21.03 -8.43
C LYS A 224 -9.95 21.06 -9.96
N LEU A 225 -10.29 19.95 -10.60
CA LEU A 225 -10.45 19.90 -12.06
C LEU A 225 -11.66 20.72 -12.51
N LEU A 226 -12.80 20.62 -11.82
CA LEU A 226 -13.99 21.44 -12.08
C LEU A 226 -13.70 22.93 -11.89
N VAL A 227 -13.01 23.32 -10.82
CA VAL A 227 -12.62 24.72 -10.58
C VAL A 227 -11.66 25.19 -11.66
N LEU A 228 -10.68 24.38 -12.07
CA LEU A 228 -9.79 24.73 -13.18
C LEU A 228 -10.57 24.94 -14.49
N ILE A 229 -11.50 24.04 -14.81
CA ILE A 229 -12.37 24.15 -15.99
C ILE A 229 -13.25 25.40 -15.91
N LEU A 230 -13.85 25.70 -14.75
CA LEU A 230 -14.65 26.90 -14.55
C LEU A 230 -13.82 28.18 -14.68
N VAL A 231 -12.64 28.24 -14.06
CA VAL A 231 -11.75 29.41 -14.11
C VAL A 231 -11.24 29.65 -15.53
N THR A 232 -10.80 28.60 -16.22
CA THR A 232 -10.38 28.69 -17.63
C THR A 232 -11.54 29.06 -18.55
N GLY A 233 -12.71 28.46 -18.38
CA GLY A 233 -13.90 28.78 -19.15
C GLY A 233 -14.35 30.24 -18.99
N VAL A 234 -14.45 30.73 -17.75
CA VAL A 234 -14.78 32.14 -17.46
C VAL A 234 -13.70 33.07 -18.01
N GLY A 235 -12.43 32.72 -17.88
CA GLY A 235 -11.31 33.49 -18.44
C GLY A 235 -11.39 33.64 -19.96
N VAL A 236 -11.66 32.54 -20.68
CA VAL A 236 -11.83 32.56 -22.14
C VAL A 236 -13.04 33.40 -22.54
N VAL A 237 -14.18 33.24 -21.86
CA VAL A 237 -15.39 34.04 -22.15
C VAL A 237 -15.13 35.54 -21.92
N ALA A 238 -14.47 35.91 -20.83
CA ALA A 238 -14.12 37.31 -20.56
C ALA A 238 -13.19 37.87 -21.65
N LEU A 239 -12.18 37.11 -22.08
CA LEU A 239 -11.29 37.51 -23.18
C LEU A 239 -12.05 37.70 -24.50
N LEU A 240 -13.00 36.82 -24.82
CA LEU A 240 -13.84 36.95 -26.01
C LEU A 240 -14.73 38.20 -25.95
N VAL A 241 -15.33 38.52 -24.79
CA VAL A 241 -16.14 39.73 -24.60
C VAL A 241 -15.31 41.00 -24.78
N ILE A 242 -14.08 41.02 -24.24
CA ILE A 242 -13.17 42.16 -24.42
C ILE A 242 -12.77 42.30 -25.89
N ALA A 243 -12.38 41.18 -26.54
CA ALA A 243 -11.89 41.19 -27.91
C ALA A 243 -12.97 41.54 -28.95
N PHE A 244 -14.19 41.02 -28.81
CA PHE A 244 -15.27 41.20 -29.78
C PHE A 244 -16.31 42.25 -29.39
N GLY A 245 -16.42 42.61 -28.11
CA GLY A 245 -17.31 43.67 -27.65
C GLY A 245 -16.56 45.00 -27.51
N VAL A 246 -15.64 45.06 -26.54
CA VAL A 246 -15.02 46.32 -26.11
C VAL A 246 -14.06 46.89 -27.16
N LEU A 247 -13.19 46.07 -27.77
CA LEU A 247 -12.23 46.54 -28.77
C LEU A 247 -12.90 47.14 -30.02
N PRO A 248 -13.83 46.47 -30.73
CA PRO A 248 -14.49 47.06 -31.90
C PRO A 248 -15.41 48.23 -31.54
N GLN A 249 -16.05 48.20 -30.36
CA GLN A 249 -16.86 49.33 -29.90
C GLN A 249 -16.01 50.55 -29.56
N SER A 250 -14.82 50.38 -28.97
CA SER A 250 -13.85 51.47 -28.77
C SER A 250 -13.32 52.06 -30.07
N ARG A 251 -13.17 51.24 -31.13
CA ARG A 251 -12.83 51.72 -32.48
C ARG A 251 -13.99 52.52 -33.09
N ARG A 252 -15.24 52.05 -32.96
CA ARG A 252 -16.42 52.81 -33.39
C ARG A 252 -16.63 54.11 -32.60
N PHE A 253 -16.39 54.11 -31.30
CA PHE A 253 -16.47 55.34 -30.48
C PHE A 253 -15.35 56.32 -30.82
N LYS A 254 -14.14 55.85 -31.17
CA LYS A 254 -13.08 56.73 -31.68
C LYS A 254 -13.51 57.48 -32.94
N GLU A 255 -14.25 56.86 -33.85
CA GLU A 255 -14.80 57.53 -35.05
C GLU A 255 -15.91 58.55 -34.72
N TYR A 256 -16.61 58.37 -33.60
CA TYR A 256 -17.66 59.29 -33.14
C TYR A 256 -17.11 60.49 -32.34
N PHE A 257 -16.04 60.28 -31.56
CA PHE A 257 -15.43 61.32 -30.71
C PHE A 257 -14.33 62.11 -31.42
N LEU A 258 -13.68 61.54 -32.44
CA LEU A 258 -12.74 62.27 -33.30
C LEU A 258 -13.50 62.73 -34.55
N PRO A 259 -13.95 64.00 -34.64
CA PRO A 259 -14.56 64.49 -35.86
C PRO A 259 -13.58 64.33 -37.03
N GLN A 260 -14.10 64.17 -38.26
CA GLN A 260 -13.26 64.20 -39.46
C GLN A 260 -12.40 65.46 -39.41
N ILE A 261 -11.08 65.30 -39.27
CA ILE A 261 -10.15 66.42 -39.29
C ILE A 261 -10.40 67.16 -40.60
N PRO A 262 -10.86 68.43 -40.57
CA PRO A 262 -11.15 69.16 -41.79
C PRO A 262 -9.87 69.23 -42.60
N LYS A 263 -9.96 68.84 -43.88
CA LYS A 263 -8.83 68.90 -44.83
C LYS A 263 -8.15 70.26 -44.68
N PRO A 264 -6.83 70.32 -44.39
CA PRO A 264 -6.15 71.60 -44.30
C PRO A 264 -6.23 72.28 -45.67
N ARG A 265 -7.07 73.32 -45.77
CA ARG A 265 -7.02 74.27 -46.88
C ARG A 265 -5.83 75.18 -46.62
N ILE A 266 -4.65 74.72 -47.00
CA ILE A 266 -3.50 75.61 -47.16
C ILE A 266 -3.83 76.46 -48.39
N ILE A 267 -4.17 77.73 -48.16
CA ILE A 267 -4.47 78.68 -49.23
C ILE A 267 -3.19 78.87 -50.05
N GLY A 268 -3.21 78.42 -51.31
CA GLY A 268 -2.12 78.65 -52.27
C GLY A 268 -1.48 77.40 -52.89
N ILE A 269 -1.84 76.17 -52.49
CA ILE A 269 -1.29 74.95 -53.08
C ILE A 269 -2.42 74.04 -53.58
N ASP A 270 -2.46 73.80 -54.89
CA ASP A 270 -3.43 72.92 -55.52
C ASP A 270 -3.11 71.44 -55.17
N PRO A 271 -4.02 70.71 -54.48
CA PRO A 271 -3.78 69.34 -54.03
C PRO A 271 -3.54 68.33 -55.18
N LEU A 272 -3.83 68.69 -56.44
CA LEU A 272 -3.53 67.85 -57.59
C LEU A 272 -2.02 67.80 -57.93
N PHE A 273 -1.24 68.82 -57.58
CA PHE A 273 0.20 68.84 -57.85
C PHE A 273 1.01 67.93 -56.91
N LEU A 274 0.60 67.85 -55.64
CA LEU A 274 1.26 66.99 -54.64
C LEU A 274 1.08 65.48 -54.93
N LYS A 275 0.02 65.11 -55.66
CA LYS A 275 -0.24 63.71 -56.03
C LYS A 275 0.58 63.24 -57.23
N LYS A 276 1.17 64.17 -58.01
CA LYS A 276 1.90 63.87 -59.26
C LYS A 276 3.42 63.83 -59.10
N GLY A 277 3.95 63.99 -57.88
CA GLY A 277 5.35 63.67 -57.58
C GLY A 277 6.38 64.55 -58.31
N ASN A 278 6.11 65.83 -58.53
CA ASN A 278 7.10 66.77 -59.06
C ASN A 278 7.60 67.68 -57.91
N LEU A 279 8.60 67.20 -57.17
CA LEU A 279 9.14 67.83 -55.95
C LEU A 279 10.07 69.03 -56.23
N GLU A 280 10.64 69.15 -57.43
CA GLU A 280 11.56 70.26 -57.77
C GLU A 280 10.85 71.61 -57.86
N GLU A 281 9.64 71.64 -58.44
CA GLU A 281 8.85 72.88 -58.59
C GLU A 281 8.36 73.40 -57.23
N VAL A 282 8.06 72.49 -56.30
CA VAL A 282 7.66 72.79 -54.92
C VAL A 282 8.81 73.45 -54.17
N ASN A 283 10.03 72.96 -54.35
CA ASN A 283 11.23 73.49 -53.71
C ASN A 283 11.52 74.95 -54.15
N ARG A 284 11.25 75.27 -55.42
CA ARG A 284 11.37 76.63 -55.98
C ARG A 284 10.33 77.62 -55.41
N HIS A 285 9.17 77.14 -54.97
CA HIS A 285 8.20 77.98 -54.27
C HIS A 285 8.59 78.24 -52.81
N PHE A 286 9.22 77.27 -52.15
CA PHE A 286 9.69 77.41 -50.77
C PHE A 286 10.98 78.24 -50.64
N SER A 287 11.80 78.35 -51.69
CA SER A 287 13.02 79.20 -51.67
C SER A 287 12.75 80.70 -51.54
N ASN A 288 11.51 81.16 -51.76
CA ASN A 288 11.11 82.55 -51.53
C ASN A 288 10.80 82.86 -50.05
N PHE A 289 10.73 81.85 -49.18
CA PHE A 289 10.63 82.04 -47.74
C PHE A 289 12.03 82.18 -47.14
N HIS A 290 12.31 83.32 -46.51
CA HIS A 290 13.63 83.73 -45.98
C HIS A 290 14.27 82.82 -44.91
N SER A 291 13.69 81.65 -44.60
CA SER A 291 14.24 80.69 -43.63
C SER A 291 14.31 79.25 -44.17
N TYR A 292 14.10 79.02 -45.47
CA TYR A 292 14.19 77.68 -46.04
C TYR A 292 15.58 77.38 -46.60
N LYS A 293 16.26 76.36 -46.05
CA LYS A 293 17.46 75.75 -46.66
C LYS A 293 17.06 74.42 -47.30
N PRO A 294 17.24 74.24 -48.63
CA PRO A 294 16.99 72.96 -49.26
C PRO A 294 17.98 71.91 -48.76
N PRO A 295 17.55 70.67 -48.49
CA PRO A 295 18.46 69.60 -48.07
C PRO A 295 19.40 69.22 -49.23
N SER A 296 20.72 69.28 -49.00
CA SER A 296 21.71 68.72 -49.92
C SER A 296 21.73 67.21 -49.78
N TYR A 297 21.22 66.49 -50.77
CA TYR A 297 21.28 65.03 -50.80
C TYR A 297 22.70 64.60 -51.18
N SER A 298 23.47 64.12 -50.22
CA SER A 298 24.63 63.26 -50.50
C SER A 298 24.07 61.86 -50.76
N GLU A 299 24.39 61.27 -51.90
CA GLU A 299 24.16 59.85 -52.18
C GLU A 299 24.87 59.00 -51.11
N GLU A 300 24.12 58.53 -50.12
CA GLU A 300 24.58 57.44 -49.26
C GLU A 300 24.31 56.13 -50.01
N VAL A 301 25.41 55.58 -50.51
CA VAL A 301 25.57 54.24 -51.06
C VAL A 301 25.08 53.22 -50.02
N TRP A 302 24.05 52.46 -50.37
CA TRP A 302 23.61 51.31 -49.59
C TRP A 302 24.42 50.09 -50.02
N ASP A 303 25.29 49.59 -49.14
CA ASP A 303 25.92 48.28 -49.33
C ASP A 303 24.86 47.18 -49.23
N GLU A 304 24.79 46.34 -50.25
CA GLU A 304 23.96 45.13 -50.30
C GLU A 304 24.50 44.09 -49.31
N VAL A 305 23.68 43.71 -48.32
CA VAL A 305 23.88 42.45 -47.59
C VAL A 305 23.07 41.37 -48.30
N SER A 306 23.77 40.56 -49.08
CA SER A 306 23.27 39.33 -49.69
C SER A 306 22.96 38.29 -48.60
N ALA A 307 21.71 37.84 -48.52
CA ALA A 307 21.38 36.55 -47.94
C ALA A 307 21.41 35.52 -49.08
N ASP A 308 22.49 34.75 -49.16
CA ASP A 308 22.62 33.64 -50.11
C ASP A 308 22.77 32.31 -49.35
N ARG A 309 21.91 31.37 -49.75
CA ARG A 309 21.85 29.91 -49.53
C ARG A 309 21.61 29.31 -48.15
#